data_AF-A0A8C6A719-F1
#
_entry.id   AF-A0A8C6A719-F1
#
_cell.length_a   1.000
_cell.length_b   1.000
_cell.length_c   1.000
_cell.angle_alpha   90.00
_cell.angle_beta   90.00
_cell.angle_gamma   90.00
#
_symmetry.space_group_name_H-M   'P 1'
#
loop_
_entity.id
_entity.type
_entity.pdbx_description
1 polymer ?
#
loop_
_entity_poly.entity_id
_entity_poly.type
_entity_poly.pdbx_seq_one_letter_code
_entity_poly.pdbx_strand_id
1 'polypeptide(L)'
;KMVAAAVSASRLSRLLGRSRPQVGRPMSSGAHGEEGSARMWRALTYFVALPGVGVSMLNVFLKSHHGEHERPEFIAYPHLRIRTKPFPWGDGNHTLFHNPHVNPLPTGYEDE
;
A
#
# COMPACT_ATOMS: atom_id res chain seq x y z
N LYS A 1 61.68 14.35 71.11
CA LYS A 1 62.00 12.96 70.71
C LYS A 1 60.89 12.50 69.77
N MET A 2 61.21 11.80 68.67
CA MET A 2 60.24 11.21 67.72
C MET A 2 59.42 10.10 68.44
N VAL A 3 58.19 9.76 68.06
CA VAL A 3 57.75 8.66 67.14
C VAL A 3 56.23 8.49 67.44
N ALA A 4 55.27 8.13 66.57
CA ALA A 4 55.22 7.68 65.17
C ALA A 4 54.00 8.29 64.43
N ALA A 5 53.72 7.82 63.20
CA ALA A 5 52.47 8.06 62.47
C ALA A 5 51.59 6.79 62.39
N ALA A 6 50.28 6.95 62.16
CA ALA A 6 49.51 6.16 61.18
C ALA A 6 48.10 6.74 61.00
N VAL A 7 47.74 7.13 59.76
CA VAL A 7 46.38 7.56 59.40
C VAL A 7 45.52 6.33 59.14
N SER A 8 44.31 6.27 59.70
CA SER A 8 43.27 5.35 59.25
C SER A 8 41.96 6.10 59.01
N ALA A 9 41.93 6.83 57.90
CA ALA A 9 40.70 7.39 57.36
C ALA A 9 39.92 6.30 56.61
N SER A 10 38.62 6.16 56.89
CA SER A 10 37.53 5.86 55.92
C SER A 10 36.36 5.09 56.56
N ARG A 11 35.32 5.83 56.95
CA ARG A 11 33.93 5.33 56.94
C ARG A 11 32.99 6.39 56.38
N LEU A 12 33.27 6.83 55.16
CA LEU A 12 32.31 7.61 54.40
C LEU A 12 31.22 6.69 53.83
N SER A 13 30.00 7.19 53.99
CA SER A 13 28.71 6.55 53.77
C SER A 13 28.59 5.70 52.50
N ARG A 14 27.87 4.58 52.63
CA ARG A 14 27.31 3.84 51.49
C ARG A 14 26.29 4.75 50.79
N LEU A 15 26.59 5.26 49.60
CA LEU A 15 25.62 5.72 48.59
C LEU A 15 26.38 6.33 47.40
N LEU A 16 26.69 5.51 46.38
CA LEU A 16 26.82 5.96 44.99
C LEU A 16 26.62 4.72 44.10
N GLY A 17 25.81 4.88 43.05
CA GLY A 17 25.20 3.77 42.33
C GLY A 17 26.20 2.95 41.51
N ARG A 18 26.15 1.63 41.64
CA ARG A 18 26.76 0.70 40.67
C ARG A 18 25.94 0.75 39.38
N SER A 19 26.28 1.67 38.49
CA SER A 19 25.76 1.77 37.12
C SER A 19 26.15 0.52 36.33
N ARG A 20 25.33 -0.52 36.43
CA ARG A 20 25.27 -1.58 35.42
C ARG A 20 24.87 -0.93 34.10
N PRO A 21 25.59 -1.16 32.99
CA PRO A 21 25.01 -0.88 31.68
C PRO A 21 23.75 -1.75 31.58
N GLN A 22 22.60 -1.13 31.32
CA GLN A 22 21.41 -1.89 30.96
C GLN A 22 21.68 -2.50 29.59
N VAL A 23 22.04 -3.79 29.57
CA VAL A 23 21.96 -4.62 28.37
C VAL A 23 20.59 -4.40 27.76
N GLY A 24 20.56 -4.13 26.45
CA GLY A 24 19.40 -3.59 25.76
C GLY A 24 18.11 -4.34 26.09
N ARG A 25 17.05 -3.58 26.38
CA ARG A 25 15.70 -4.12 26.55
C ARG A 25 15.38 -5.01 25.36
N PRO A 26 14.94 -6.27 25.54
CA PRO A 26 14.64 -7.15 24.41
C PRO A 26 13.59 -6.49 23.52
N MET A 27 13.98 -6.23 22.27
CA MET A 27 13.07 -5.71 21.25
C MET A 27 12.19 -6.84 20.75
N SER A 28 10.94 -6.84 21.21
CA SER A 28 9.83 -7.71 20.80
C SER A 28 9.90 -9.19 21.17
N SER A 29 8.87 -9.67 21.87
CA SER A 29 8.06 -10.81 21.43
C SER A 29 6.81 -10.97 22.31
N GLY A 30 5.65 -11.23 21.70
CA GLY A 30 4.58 -12.01 22.32
C GLY A 30 3.76 -11.39 23.47
N ALA A 31 3.18 -10.20 23.28
CA ALA A 31 2.00 -9.79 24.07
C ALA A 31 0.72 -10.02 23.23
N HIS A 32 0.11 -11.21 23.37
CA HIS A 32 -1.19 -11.50 22.78
C HIS A 32 -2.27 -10.62 23.42
N GLY A 33 -2.68 -9.60 22.69
CA GLY A 33 -3.94 -8.90 22.88
C GLY A 33 -4.49 -8.56 21.50
N GLU A 34 -5.69 -9.05 21.18
CA GLU A 34 -6.35 -8.83 19.89
C GLU A 34 -6.45 -7.33 19.56
N GLU A 35 -6.62 -6.52 20.61
CA GLU A 35 -6.63 -5.06 20.61
C GLU A 35 -5.31 -4.43 20.09
N GLY A 36 -4.15 -4.99 20.42
CA GLY A 36 -2.85 -4.50 19.95
C GLY A 36 -2.63 -4.76 18.46
N SER A 37 -3.02 -5.95 18.00
CA SER A 37 -3.03 -6.31 16.57
C SER A 37 -4.02 -5.42 15.80
N ALA A 38 -5.24 -5.28 16.30
CA ALA A 38 -6.25 -4.41 15.69
C ALA A 38 -5.81 -2.95 15.58
N ARG A 39 -5.09 -2.42 16.58
CA ARG A 39 -4.50 -1.07 16.55
C ARG A 39 -3.40 -0.94 15.50
N MET A 40 -2.54 -1.94 15.34
CA MET A 40 -1.54 -1.99 14.27
C MET A 40 -2.19 -2.00 12.88
N TRP A 41 -3.18 -2.87 12.65
CA TRP A 41 -3.89 -2.94 11.37
C TRP A 41 -4.63 -1.63 11.05
N ARG A 42 -5.33 -1.03 12.02
CA ARG A 42 -5.93 0.31 11.86
C ARG A 42 -4.89 1.35 11.45
N ALA A 43 -3.72 1.38 12.10
CA ALA A 43 -2.64 2.31 11.73
C ALA A 43 -2.14 2.07 10.30
N LEU A 44 -1.93 0.81 9.89
CA LEU A 44 -1.54 0.47 8.51
C LEU A 44 -2.61 0.89 7.49
N THR A 45 -3.90 0.69 7.80
CA THR A 45 -4.99 1.16 6.92
C THR A 45 -4.97 2.68 6.74
N TYR A 46 -4.88 3.44 7.83
CA TYR A 46 -4.94 4.91 7.77
C TYR A 46 -3.66 5.59 7.28
N PHE A 47 -2.48 5.05 7.58
CA PHE A 47 -1.19 5.68 7.26
C PHE A 47 -0.45 5.07 6.07
N VAL A 48 -0.87 3.89 5.57
CA VAL A 48 -0.24 3.24 4.41
C VAL A 48 -1.26 2.95 3.31
N ALA A 49 -2.33 2.22 3.60
CA ALA A 49 -3.27 1.79 2.56
C ALA A 49 -4.06 2.96 1.95
N LEU A 50 -4.69 3.81 2.78
CA LEU A 50 -5.46 4.96 2.29
C LEU A 50 -4.59 5.99 1.55
N PRO A 51 -3.39 6.40 2.04
CA PRO A 51 -2.47 7.22 1.25
C PRO A 51 -2.02 6.55 -0.05
N GLY A 52 -1.77 5.24 -0.04
CA GLY A 52 -1.40 4.48 -1.24
C GLY A 52 -2.50 4.48 -2.31
N VAL A 53 -3.76 4.29 -1.91
CA VAL A 53 -4.93 4.43 -2.80
C VAL A 53 -5.11 5.87 -3.27
N GLY A 54 -4.85 6.86 -2.42
CA GLY A 54 -4.88 8.27 -2.81
C GLY A 54 -3.85 8.60 -3.89
N VAL A 55 -2.61 8.10 -3.77
CA VAL A 55 -1.55 8.30 -4.76
C VAL A 55 -1.84 7.57 -6.07
N SER A 56 -2.36 6.33 -6.03
CA SER A 56 -2.71 5.60 -7.26
C SER A 56 -3.90 6.22 -7.98
N MET A 57 -4.92 6.67 -7.24
CA MET A 57 -6.06 7.41 -7.78
C MET A 57 -5.61 8.73 -8.43
N LEU A 58 -4.75 9.50 -7.75
CA LEU A 58 -4.18 10.73 -8.31
C LEU A 58 -3.36 10.46 -9.58
N ASN A 59 -2.59 9.37 -9.63
CA ASN A 59 -1.83 8.99 -10.82
C ASN A 59 -2.73 8.70 -12.02
N VAL A 60 -3.82 7.94 -11.81
CA VAL A 60 -4.80 7.62 -12.86
C VAL A 60 -5.56 8.87 -13.27
N PHE A 61 -6.04 9.68 -12.33
CA PHE A 61 -6.78 10.92 -12.57
C PHE A 61 -5.97 11.93 -13.41
N LEU A 62 -4.69 12.14 -13.05
CA LEU A 62 -3.81 13.00 -13.84
C LEU A 62 -3.56 12.43 -15.24
N LYS A 63 -3.38 11.10 -15.37
CA LYS A 63 -3.22 10.46 -16.69
C LYS A 63 -4.48 10.54 -17.55
N SER A 64 -5.67 10.35 -16.99
CA SER A 64 -6.93 10.46 -17.75
C SER A 64 -7.19 11.88 -18.24
N HIS A 65 -6.74 12.91 -17.51
CA HIS A 65 -6.86 14.30 -17.95
C HIS A 65 -5.87 14.73 -19.04
N HIS A 66 -4.75 14.02 -19.21
CA HIS A 66 -3.73 14.32 -20.25
C HIS A 66 -3.72 13.31 -21.39
N GLY A 67 -4.51 12.24 -21.29
CA GLY A 67 -4.52 11.10 -22.20
C GLY A 67 -5.87 10.92 -22.87
N GLU A 68 -6.26 11.88 -23.70
CA GLU A 68 -7.17 11.64 -24.84
C GLU A 68 -6.55 10.51 -25.67
N HIS A 69 -6.94 9.27 -25.41
CA HIS A 69 -6.52 8.14 -26.23
C HIS A 69 -7.38 8.18 -27.48
N GLU A 70 -6.83 8.79 -28.53
CA GLU A 70 -7.47 8.86 -29.83
C GLU A 70 -7.91 7.46 -30.28
N ARG A 71 -9.14 7.38 -30.80
CA ARG A 71 -9.78 6.12 -31.16
C ARG A 71 -8.94 5.44 -32.25
N PRO A 72 -8.48 4.19 -32.04
CA PRO A 72 -7.67 3.52 -33.05
C PRO A 72 -8.51 3.22 -34.30
N GLU A 73 -7.93 3.40 -35.48
CA GLU A 73 -8.55 3.09 -36.77
C GLU A 73 -9.10 1.65 -36.79
N PHE A 74 -10.27 1.47 -37.43
CA PHE A 74 -10.90 0.16 -37.50
C PHE A 74 -10.17 -0.76 -38.48
N ILE A 75 -9.53 -1.81 -37.94
CA ILE A 75 -8.99 -2.92 -38.73
C ILE A 75 -9.76 -4.20 -38.41
N ALA A 76 -10.36 -4.79 -39.44
CA ALA A 76 -11.17 -6.00 -39.39
C ALA A 76 -10.31 -7.28 -39.23
N TYR A 77 -9.54 -7.37 -38.14
CA TYR A 77 -8.73 -8.54 -37.83
C TYR A 77 -9.60 -9.80 -37.63
N PRO A 78 -9.32 -10.92 -38.31
CA PRO A 78 -10.20 -12.11 -38.31
C PRO A 78 -10.26 -12.84 -36.96
N HIS A 79 -9.34 -12.55 -36.04
CA HIS A 79 -9.30 -13.10 -34.68
C HIS A 79 -9.98 -12.19 -33.64
N LEU A 80 -10.41 -10.99 -34.01
CA LEU A 80 -11.16 -10.07 -33.15
C LEU A 80 -12.65 -10.08 -33.51
N ARG A 81 -13.49 -9.63 -32.58
CA ARG A 81 -14.93 -9.37 -32.82
C ARG A 81 -15.70 -10.60 -33.34
N ILE A 82 -15.22 -11.80 -33.06
CA ILE A 82 -15.83 -13.07 -33.46
C ILE A 82 -17.29 -13.13 -32.99
N ARG A 83 -18.18 -13.60 -33.89
CA ARG A 83 -19.61 -13.84 -33.65
C ARG A 83 -20.01 -15.19 -34.25
N THR A 84 -19.80 -16.27 -33.51
CA THR A 84 -20.20 -17.64 -33.93
C THR A 84 -21.68 -17.92 -33.65
N LYS A 85 -22.26 -17.26 -32.66
CA LYS A 85 -23.68 -17.26 -32.30
C LYS A 85 -24.05 -15.85 -31.80
N PRO A 86 -25.25 -15.33 -32.10
CA PRO A 86 -25.72 -14.08 -31.48
C PRO A 86 -25.80 -14.18 -29.96
N PHE A 87 -25.56 -13.06 -29.28
CA PHE A 87 -25.80 -12.91 -27.84
C PHE A 87 -27.29 -13.04 -27.50
N PRO A 88 -27.65 -13.50 -26.28
CA PRO A 88 -29.03 -13.71 -25.87
C PRO A 88 -29.75 -12.41 -25.41
N TRP A 89 -29.35 -11.24 -25.92
CA TRP A 89 -29.92 -9.93 -25.61
C TRP A 89 -29.82 -8.98 -26.81
N GLY A 90 -30.66 -7.94 -26.82
CA GLY A 90 -30.62 -6.88 -27.83
C GLY A 90 -30.78 -7.43 -29.26
N ASP A 91 -29.89 -7.00 -30.15
CA ASP A 91 -29.79 -7.47 -31.54
C ASP A 91 -28.90 -8.72 -31.70
N GLY A 92 -28.30 -9.20 -30.59
CA GLY A 92 -27.35 -10.31 -30.60
C GLY A 92 -25.93 -9.97 -31.09
N ASN A 93 -25.63 -8.72 -31.47
CA ASN A 93 -24.32 -8.32 -31.99
C ASN A 93 -23.51 -7.47 -30.98
N HIS A 94 -24.19 -6.65 -30.17
CA HIS A 94 -23.58 -5.79 -29.16
C HIS A 94 -23.22 -6.56 -27.89
N THR A 95 -22.04 -6.29 -27.32
CA THR A 95 -21.59 -6.89 -26.05
C THR A 95 -22.37 -6.35 -24.85
N LEU A 96 -22.33 -7.05 -23.70
CA LEU A 96 -23.08 -6.65 -22.51
C LEU A 96 -22.68 -5.26 -21.97
N PHE A 97 -21.39 -4.93 -22.06
CA PHE A 97 -20.83 -3.62 -21.73
C PHE A 97 -20.31 -2.94 -23.00
N HIS A 98 -21.21 -2.80 -23.98
CA HIS A 98 -20.91 -2.10 -25.22
C HIS A 98 -20.74 -0.59 -24.98
N ASN A 99 -19.86 0.05 -25.76
CA ASN A 99 -19.60 1.48 -25.73
C ASN A 99 -19.27 1.92 -27.17
N PRO A 100 -20.19 2.62 -27.88
CA PRO A 100 -20.03 2.94 -29.30
C PRO A 100 -18.72 3.68 -29.63
N HIS A 101 -18.24 4.50 -28.69
CA HIS A 101 -17.03 5.31 -28.88
C HIS A 101 -15.73 4.48 -28.99
N VAL A 102 -15.67 3.26 -28.42
CA VAL A 102 -14.41 2.48 -28.33
C VAL A 102 -14.54 1.01 -28.71
N ASN A 103 -15.76 0.48 -28.85
CA ASN A 103 -16.01 -0.93 -29.12
C ASN A 103 -16.65 -1.09 -30.52
N PRO A 104 -15.88 -1.13 -31.61
CA PRO A 104 -16.47 -1.29 -32.94
C PRO A 104 -17.04 -2.70 -33.13
N LEU A 105 -18.12 -2.76 -33.89
CA LEU A 105 -18.79 -3.97 -34.37
C LEU A 105 -17.90 -4.72 -35.38
N PRO A 106 -18.27 -5.95 -35.80
CA PRO A 106 -17.54 -6.66 -36.85
C PRO A 106 -17.41 -5.90 -38.19
N THR A 107 -18.24 -4.87 -38.39
CA THR A 107 -18.32 -4.05 -39.61
C THR A 107 -17.59 -2.70 -39.53
N GLY A 108 -17.32 -2.16 -38.34
CA GLY A 108 -16.81 -0.80 -38.15
C GLY A 108 -17.20 -0.20 -36.80
N TYR A 109 -16.87 1.08 -36.58
CA TYR A 109 -17.53 1.89 -35.55
C TYR A 109 -18.98 2.20 -35.98
N GLU A 110 -19.80 2.73 -35.06
CA GLU A 110 -21.24 2.98 -35.32
C GLU A 110 -21.55 4.39 -35.84
N ASP A 111 -20.56 5.29 -35.74
CA ASP A 111 -20.58 6.68 -36.19
C ASP A 111 -19.83 6.91 -37.52
N GLU A 112 -19.34 5.84 -38.15
CA GLU A 112 -18.65 5.80 -39.46
C GLU A 112 -19.52 5.14 -40.54
#